data_AF-A0A1I7CR89-F1
#
_entry.id   AF-A0A1I7CR89-F1
#
_cell.length_a   1.000
_cell.length_b   1.000
_cell.length_c   1.000
_cell.angle_alpha   90.00
_cell.angle_beta   90.00
_cell.angle_gamma   90.00
#
_symmetry.space_group_name_H-M   'P 1'
#
loop_
_entity.id
_entity.type
_entity.pdbx_description
1 polymer ?
#
loop_
_entity_poly.entity_id
_entity_poly.type
_entity_poly.pdbx_seq_one_letter_code
_entity_poly.pdbx_strand_id
1 'polypeptide(L)' 'MSSNTTKSPQTENSLGSSIVLFALMMILFAGAIYSLSFLTLENPWPMAVCLGLFALAFWIPQTLLGRSDSAGEN' A
#
# COMPACT_ATOMS: atom_id res chain seq x y z
N MET A 1 -37.63 12.63 -22.99
CA MET A 1 -37.19 12.46 -21.59
C MET A 1 -36.23 11.29 -21.53
N SER A 2 -34.93 11.55 -21.37
CA SER A 2 -33.97 10.53 -20.92
C SER A 2 -33.14 11.17 -19.82
N SER A 3 -33.51 10.86 -18.58
CA SER A 3 -32.74 11.22 -17.39
C SER A 3 -31.41 10.47 -17.43
N ASN A 4 -30.38 11.10 -17.99
CA ASN A 4 -29.00 10.66 -17.82
C ASN A 4 -28.62 10.90 -16.36
N THR A 5 -28.97 9.95 -15.51
CA THR A 5 -28.35 9.80 -14.19
C THR A 5 -26.87 9.53 -14.44
N THR A 6 -26.06 10.58 -14.40
CA THR A 6 -24.62 10.51 -14.24
C THR A 6 -24.36 9.74 -12.95
N LYS A 7 -24.19 8.42 -13.05
CA LYS A 7 -23.58 7.65 -11.99
C LYS A 7 -22.21 8.27 -11.79
N SER A 8 -22.00 8.93 -10.65
CA SER A 8 -20.65 9.28 -10.24
C SER A 8 -19.82 8.00 -10.31
N PRO A 9 -18.55 8.06 -10.78
CA PRO A 9 -17.62 6.98 -10.51
C PRO A 9 -17.47 6.94 -8.98
N GLN A 10 -18.32 6.13 -8.34
CA GLN A 10 -18.20 5.76 -6.96
C GLN A 10 -16.89 4.99 -6.91
N THR A 11 -15.82 5.65 -6.47
CA THR A 11 -14.57 4.99 -6.15
C THR A 11 -14.86 4.08 -4.96
N GLU A 12 -15.23 2.83 -5.22
CA GLU A 12 -15.65 1.85 -4.20
C GLU A 12 -14.43 1.31 -3.44
N ASN A 13 -13.59 2.17 -2.88
CA ASN A 13 -12.69 1.71 -1.83
C ASN A 13 -13.52 1.53 -0.56
N SER A 14 -13.83 0.28 -0.23
CA SER A 14 -14.58 -0.02 0.98
C SER A 14 -13.80 0.47 2.20
N LEU A 15 -14.51 1.08 3.16
CA LEU A 15 -13.92 1.57 4.42
C LEU A 15 -13.09 0.46 5.11
N GLY A 16 -13.55 -0.79 5.00
CA GLY A 16 -12.82 -1.97 5.47
C GLY A 16 -11.49 -2.21 4.74
N SER A 17 -11.45 -2.10 3.41
CA SER A 17 -10.21 -2.23 2.64
C SER A 17 -9.18 -1.16 3.03
N SER A 18 -9.65 0.08 3.21
CA SER A 18 -8.80 1.20 3.67
C SER A 18 -8.23 0.96 5.07
N ILE A 19 -9.04 0.46 6.01
CA ILE A 19 -8.59 0.15 7.38
C ILE A 19 -7.56 -1.00 7.38
N VAL A 20 -7.79 -2.05 6.59
CA VAL A 20 -6.85 -3.17 6.47
C VAL A 20 -5.52 -2.71 5.90
N LEU A 21 -5.55 -1.90 4.83
CA LEU A 21 -4.34 -1.32 4.25
C LEU A 21 -3.59 -0.44 5.25
N PHE A 22 -4.30 0.41 5.98
CA PHE A 22 -3.71 1.25 7.02
C PHE A 22 -3.01 0.41 8.10
N ALA A 23 -3.70 -0.57 8.66
CA ALA A 23 -3.13 -1.45 9.69
C ALA A 23 -1.88 -2.19 9.18
N LEU A 24 -1.92 -2.68 7.94
CA LEU A 24 -0.79 -3.35 7.32
C LEU A 24 0.40 -2.40 7.15
N MET A 25 0.19 -1.18 6.67
CA MET A 25 1.26 -0.18 6.53
C MET A 25 1.87 0.20 7.88
N MET A 26 1.05 0.30 8.93
CA MET A 26 1.54 0.55 10.29
C MET A 26 2.43 -0.59 10.81
N ILE A 27 2.09 -1.85 10.51
CA ILE A 27 2.92 -3.01 10.88
C ILE A 27 4.25 -2.99 10.13
N LEU A 28 4.24 -2.72 8.82
CA LEU A 28 5.48 -2.64 8.03
C LEU A 28 6.38 -1.50 8.51
N PHE A 29 5.80 -0.35 8.83
CA PHE A 29 6.52 0.79 9.39
C PHE A 29 7.15 0.45 10.75
N ALA A 30 6.36 -0.11 11.67
CA ALA A 30 6.87 -0.53 12.97
C ALA A 30 7.97 -1.60 12.84
N GLY A 31 7.81 -2.54 11.90
CA GLY A 31 8.83 -3.53 11.56
C GLY A 31 10.13 -2.91 11.06
N ALA A 32 10.05 -1.86 10.23
CA ALA A 32 11.24 -1.15 9.75
C ALA A 32 11.98 -0.45 10.90
N ILE A 33 11.26 0.25 11.77
CA ILE A 33 11.84 0.88 12.98
C ILE A 33 12.47 -0.17 13.91
N TYR A 34 11.80 -1.31 14.11
CA TYR A 34 12.33 -2.40 14.90
C TYR A 34 13.60 -2.99 14.28
N SER A 35 13.63 -3.18 12.95
CA SER A 35 14.83 -3.64 12.22
C SER A 35 16.02 -2.73 12.45
N LEU A 36 15.81 -1.41 12.41
CA LEU A 36 16.88 -0.43 12.64
C LEU A 36 17.47 -0.50 14.07
N SER A 37 16.75 -1.08 15.03
CA SER A 37 17.26 -1.27 16.40
C SER A 37 18.41 -2.29 16.46
N PHE A 38 18.55 -3.14 15.44
CA PHE A 38 19.63 -4.14 15.33
C PHE A 38 20.75 -3.72 14.36
N LEU A 39 20.63 -2.55 13.72
CA LEU A 39 21.58 -2.11 12.71
C LEU A 39 22.91 -1.71 13.34
N THR A 40 23.98 -2.40 12.95
CA THR A 40 25.36 -2.06 13.31
C THR A 40 26.24 -2.14 12.06
N LEU A 41 27.43 -1.49 12.08
CA LEU A 41 28.34 -1.51 10.92
C LEU A 41 28.85 -2.93 10.59
N GLU A 42 28.96 -3.78 11.59
CA GLU A 42 29.42 -5.17 11.47
C GLU A 42 28.32 -6.11 10.94
N ASN A 43 27.05 -5.68 10.99
CA ASN A 43 25.91 -6.55 10.78
C ASN A 43 24.87 -5.90 9.84
N PRO A 44 24.99 -6.13 8.51
CA PRO A 44 24.19 -5.42 7.51
C PRO A 44 22.80 -6.02 7.26
N TRP A 45 22.49 -7.23 7.74
CA TRP A 45 21.17 -7.86 7.48
C TRP A 45 19.96 -7.03 7.96
N PRO A 46 20.01 -6.25 9.07
CA PRO A 46 18.90 -5.39 9.48
C PRO A 46 18.65 -4.25 8.49
N MET A 47 19.69 -3.80 7.77
CA MET A 47 19.54 -2.88 6.65
C MET A 47 18.77 -3.56 5.50
N ALA A 48 19.15 -4.79 5.14
CA ALA A 48 18.49 -5.54 4.07
C ALA A 48 17.01 -5.80 4.37
N VAL A 49 16.69 -6.17 5.62
CA VAL A 49 15.30 -6.34 6.07
C VAL A 49 14.53 -5.02 6.03
N CYS A 50 15.12 -3.92 6.49
CA CYS A 50 14.51 -2.60 6.43
C CYS A 50 14.17 -2.21 4.97
N LEU A 51 15.11 -2.40 4.03
CA LEU A 51 14.88 -2.14 2.61
C LEU A 51 13.79 -3.03 2.01
N GLY A 52 13.77 -4.32 2.38
CA GLY A 52 12.71 -5.24 1.96
C GLY A 52 11.33 -4.84 2.46
N LEU A 53 11.23 -4.38 3.71
CA LEU A 53 9.99 -3.87 4.29
C LEU A 53 9.50 -2.59 3.58
N PHE A 54 10.41 -1.69 3.20
CA PHE A 54 10.06 -0.53 2.38
C PHE A 54 9.60 -0.91 0.98
N ALA A 55 10.26 -1.87 0.34
CA ALA A 55 9.84 -2.39 -0.96
C ALA A 55 8.43 -3.01 -0.89
N LEU A 56 8.15 -3.80 0.16
CA LEU A 56 6.82 -4.35 0.42
C LEU A 56 5.78 -3.28 0.71
N ALA A 57 6.14 -2.23 1.45
CA ALA A 57 5.25 -1.11 1.73
C ALA A 57 4.85 -0.36 0.44
N PHE A 58 5.70 -0.36 -0.58
CA PHE A 58 5.35 0.15 -1.91
C PHE A 58 4.57 -0.87 -2.76
N TRP A 59 4.97 -2.14 -2.72
CA TRP A 59 4.38 -3.19 -3.55
C TRP A 59 2.95 -3.54 -3.13
N ILE A 60 2.67 -3.65 -1.83
CA ILE A 60 1.38 -4.11 -1.31
C ILE A 60 0.23 -3.19 -1.71
N PRO A 61 0.30 -1.86 -1.54
CA PRO A 61 -0.73 -0.95 -2.04
C PRO A 61 -0.93 -1.06 -3.55
N GLN A 62 0.15 -1.21 -4.32
CA GLN A 62 0.07 -1.36 -5.79
C GLN A 62 -0.67 -2.65 -6.19
N THR A 63 -0.49 -3.74 -5.43
CA THR A 63 -1.21 -5.01 -5.69
C THR A 63 -2.66 -4.99 -5.26
N LEU A 64 -2.98 -4.35 -4.13
CA LEU A 64 -4.31 -4.40 -3.51
C LEU A 64 -5.26 -3.33 -4.03
N LEU A 65 -4.76 -2.12 -4.28
CA LEU A 65 -5.58 -1.04 -4.83
C LEU A 65 -5.79 -1.17 -6.34
N GLY A 66 -5.06 -2.06 -6.99
CA GLY A 66 -5.07 -2.20 -8.44
C GLY A 66 -4.44 -0.97 -9.10
N ARG A 67 -3.64 -1.22 -10.12
CA ARG A 67 -3.27 -0.19 -11.11
C ARG A 67 -4.58 0.41 -11.62
N SER A 68 -4.85 1.68 -11.28
CA SER A 68 -6.08 2.36 -11.71
C SER A 68 -6.17 2.26 -13.21
N ASP A 69 -7.11 1.46 -13.70
CA ASP A 69 -7.36 1.34 -15.12
C ASP A 69 -8.06 2.64 -15.57
N SER A 70 -7.23 3.61 -15.97
CA SER A 70 -7.61 4.73 -16.84
C SER A 70 -7.03 4.49 -18.23
N ALA A 71 -7.14 3.27 -18.74
CA ALA A 71 -7.43 3.08 -20.16
C ALA A 71 -8.96 3.17 -20.27
N GLY A 72 -9.52 4.32 -20.63
CA GLY A 72 -9.51 4.69 -22.03
C GLY A 72 -10.52 3.81 -22.76
N GLU A 73 -11.79 4.24 -22.71
CA GLU A 73 -12.75 4.15 -23.81
C GLU A 73 -12.33 3.29 -25.04
N ASN A 74 -13.02 2.16 -25.26
CA ASN A 74 -13.40 1.68 -26.59
C ASN A 74 -14.78 1.02 -26.50
#